data_AF-A0A9E3QEE7-F1
#
_entry.id   AF-A0A9E3QEE7-F1
#
_cell.length_a   1.000
_cell.length_b   1.000
_cell.length_c   1.000
_cell.angle_alpha   90.00
_cell.angle_beta   90.00
_cell.angle_gamma   90.00
#
_symmetry.space_group_name_H-M   'P 1'
#
loop_
_entity.id
_entity.type
_entity.pdbx_description
1 polymer ?
#
loop_
_entity_poly.entity_id
_entity_poly.type
_entity_poly.pdbx_seq_one_letter_code
_entity_poly.pdbx_strand_id
1 'polypeptide(L)'
;NLDCPFAMPAPPRDWGARADRRTLRAKLTAGLHGLKYAVRGDSSFFAHAYRGLFIALTAALLGVGPMGWCLLVLSAGLVLLAELTHSAIDTLARALGDPEEPGLVIAREIATAGVLVAVLIFASVSITVLVIKLGELLAWW
;
A
#
# COMPACT_ATOMS: atom_id res chain seq x y z
N ASN A 1 -14.35 -37.78 -41.30
CA ASN A 1 -14.90 -36.41 -41.22
C ASN A 1 -14.98 -36.02 -39.76
N LEU A 2 -14.02 -35.23 -39.30
CA LEU A 2 -14.00 -34.61 -37.98
C LEU A 2 -14.39 -33.15 -38.19
N ASP A 3 -15.69 -32.85 -38.16
CA ASP A 3 -16.19 -31.49 -38.20
C ASP A 3 -16.11 -30.91 -36.77
N CYS A 4 -15.05 -30.14 -36.50
CA CYS A 4 -14.94 -29.34 -35.28
C CYS A 4 -15.81 -28.07 -35.43
N PRO A 5 -16.83 -27.82 -34.59
CA PRO A 5 -17.72 -26.66 -34.74
C PRO A 5 -17.22 -25.38 -34.07
N PHE A 6 -15.95 -25.30 -33.67
CA PHE A 6 -15.43 -24.15 -32.91
C PHE A 6 -14.07 -23.68 -33.42
N ALA A 7 -14.08 -22.96 -34.54
CA ALA A 7 -12.96 -22.12 -34.93
C ALA A 7 -13.01 -20.83 -34.10
N MET A 8 -12.18 -20.74 -33.05
CA MET A 8 -11.96 -19.48 -32.33
C MET A 8 -11.38 -18.44 -33.31
N PRO A 9 -12.00 -17.26 -33.46
CA PRO A 9 -11.39 -16.18 -34.22
C PRO A 9 -10.05 -15.81 -33.58
N ALA A 10 -9.02 -15.64 -34.40
CA ALA A 10 -7.71 -15.20 -33.93
C ALA A 10 -7.87 -13.88 -33.15
N PRO A 11 -7.25 -13.74 -31.97
CA PRO A 11 -7.38 -12.52 -31.18
C PRO A 11 -6.89 -11.31 -32.01
N PRO A 12 -7.55 -10.15 -31.91
CA PRO A 12 -7.12 -8.92 -32.56
C PRO A 12 -5.64 -8.62 -32.28
N ARG A 13 -4.86 -8.24 -33.30
CA ARG A 13 -3.41 -8.01 -33.20
C ARG A 13 -3.01 -6.75 -32.40
N ASP A 14 -3.94 -6.08 -31.71
CA ASP A 14 -3.73 -4.77 -31.08
C ASP A 14 -3.71 -4.80 -29.53
N TRP A 15 -3.93 -5.95 -28.88
CA TRP A 15 -3.85 -6.09 -27.42
C TRP A 15 -2.50 -5.70 -26.81
N GLY A 16 -1.42 -5.75 -27.60
CA GLY A 16 -0.06 -5.50 -27.11
C GLY A 16 0.49 -4.07 -27.27
N ALA A 17 -0.21 -3.17 -27.97
CA ALA A 17 0.44 -1.97 -28.52
C ALA A 17 -0.15 -0.62 -28.11
N ARG A 18 -0.98 -0.56 -27.05
CA ARG A 18 -1.34 0.71 -26.39
C ARG A 18 -0.57 0.87 -25.08
N ALA A 19 0.75 0.73 -25.15
CA ALA A 19 1.64 1.28 -24.12
C ALA A 19 1.52 2.81 -24.19
N ASP A 20 0.58 3.33 -23.40
CA ASP A 20 0.21 4.72 -23.37
C ASP A 20 1.44 5.61 -23.13
N ARG A 21 1.74 6.52 -24.06
CA ARG A 21 2.70 7.62 -23.90
C ARG A 21 2.12 8.69 -22.96
N ARG A 22 1.50 8.29 -21.84
CA ARG A 22 1.03 9.19 -20.81
C ARG A 22 2.22 9.95 -20.26
N THR A 23 2.15 11.28 -20.35
CA THR A 23 3.12 12.18 -19.74
C THR A 23 3.23 11.88 -18.24
N LEU A 24 4.40 12.16 -17.64
CA LEU A 24 4.63 11.93 -16.21
C LEU A 24 3.52 12.58 -15.36
N ARG A 25 3.03 13.75 -15.77
CA ARG A 25 1.90 14.44 -15.13
C ARG A 25 0.59 13.65 -15.22
N ALA A 26 0.31 12.99 -16.33
CA ALA A 26 -0.85 12.12 -16.48
C ALA A 26 -0.74 10.85 -15.60
N LYS A 27 0.47 10.30 -15.42
CA LYS A 27 0.72 9.18 -14.49
C LYS A 27 0.56 9.62 -13.03
N LEU A 28 1.08 10.80 -12.68
CA LEU A 28 0.96 11.38 -11.34
C LEU A 28 -0.48 11.76 -10.98
N THR A 29 -1.22 12.38 -11.90
CA THR A 29 -2.64 12.71 -11.70
C THR A 29 -3.52 11.46 -11.62
N ALA A 30 -3.24 10.43 -12.43
CA ALA A 30 -3.89 9.13 -12.27
C ALA A 30 -3.59 8.49 -10.90
N GLY A 31 -2.34 8.56 -10.44
CA GLY A 31 -1.95 8.12 -9.09
C GLY A 31 -2.65 8.88 -7.97
N LEU A 32 -2.79 10.21 -8.10
CA LEU A 32 -3.51 11.07 -7.15
C LEU A 32 -5.02 10.80 -7.13
N HIS A 33 -5.64 10.54 -8.28
CA HIS A 33 -7.03 10.11 -8.33
C HIS A 33 -7.19 8.72 -7.69
N GLY A 34 -6.30 7.77 -7.98
CA GLY A 34 -6.29 6.45 -7.32
C GLY A 34 -6.16 6.56 -5.80
N LEU A 35 -5.26 7.41 -5.31
CA LEU A 35 -5.12 7.72 -3.88
C LEU A 35 -6.40 8.30 -3.29
N LYS A 36 -7.07 9.22 -4.00
CA LYS A 36 -8.35 9.80 -3.56
C LYS A 36 -9.48 8.77 -3.48
N TYR A 37 -9.52 7.81 -4.39
CA TYR A 37 -10.47 6.70 -4.33
C TYR A 37 -10.19 5.77 -3.15
N ALA A 38 -8.92 5.40 -2.92
CA ALA A 38 -8.51 4.59 -1.77
C ALA A 38 -8.85 5.26 -0.43
N VAL A 39 -8.58 6.56 -0.29
CA VAL A 39 -8.87 7.35 0.94
C VAL A 39 -10.38 7.48 1.22
N ARG A 40 -11.24 7.37 0.19
CA ARG A 40 -12.69 7.60 0.32
C ARG A 40 -13.50 6.29 0.41
N GLY A 41 -12.86 5.15 0.15
CA GLY A 41 -13.48 3.82 0.14
C GLY A 41 -13.53 3.12 1.49
N ASP A 42 -12.58 3.37 2.40
CA ASP A 42 -12.49 2.65 3.69
C ASP A 42 -12.07 3.52 4.88
N SER A 43 -12.80 3.40 6.00
CA SER A 43 -12.50 4.06 7.28
C SER A 43 -11.21 3.56 7.95
N SER A 44 -10.75 2.35 7.58
CA SER A 44 -9.55 1.70 8.11
C SER A 44 -8.24 2.39 7.67
N PHE A 45 -8.25 3.09 6.53
CA PHE A 45 -7.11 3.87 6.04
C PHE A 45 -6.74 4.99 7.04
N PHE A 46 -7.74 5.57 7.70
CA PHE A 46 -7.56 6.62 8.71
C PHE A 46 -7.02 6.05 10.03
N ALA A 47 -7.42 4.81 10.39
CA ALA A 47 -6.99 4.16 11.62
C ALA A 47 -5.49 3.79 11.62
N HIS A 48 -4.90 3.47 10.46
CA HIS A 48 -3.47 3.20 10.33
C HIS A 48 -2.64 4.48 10.11
N ALA A 49 -3.16 5.46 9.36
CA ALA A 49 -2.52 6.77 9.21
C ALA A 49 -2.34 7.51 10.55
N TYR A 50 -3.29 7.35 11.48
CA TYR A 50 -3.20 7.93 12.83
C TYR A 50 -1.99 7.41 13.64
N ARG A 51 -1.61 6.14 13.47
CA ARG A 51 -0.45 5.56 14.18
C ARG A 51 0.87 6.15 13.68
N GLY A 52 0.97 6.41 12.38
CA GLY A 52 2.09 7.14 11.78
C GLY A 52 2.21 8.57 12.32
N LEU A 53 1.08 9.25 12.46
CA LEU A 53 1.02 10.62 12.98
C LEU A 53 1.47 10.70 14.45
N PHE A 54 1.07 9.76 15.31
CA PHE A 54 1.44 9.75 16.73
C PHE A 54 2.96 9.55 16.92
N ILE A 55 3.56 8.67 16.13
CA ILE A 55 5.02 8.44 16.14
C ILE A 55 5.77 9.65 15.58
N ALA A 56 5.28 10.27 14.50
CA ALA A 56 5.89 11.49 13.95
C ALA A 56 5.88 12.65 14.97
N LEU A 57 4.77 12.83 15.70
CA LEU A 57 4.68 13.82 16.78
C LEU A 57 5.66 13.51 17.92
N THR A 58 5.76 12.24 18.32
CA THR A 58 6.70 11.81 19.37
C THR A 58 8.16 12.03 18.94
N ALA A 59 8.50 11.69 17.69
CA ALA A 59 9.83 11.90 17.12
C ALA A 59 10.20 13.39 17.01
N ALA A 60 9.23 14.25 16.66
CA ALA A 60 9.41 15.70 16.64
C ALA A 60 9.67 16.26 18.04
N LEU A 61 8.93 15.80 19.05
CA LEU A 61 9.12 16.23 20.45
C LEU A 61 10.49 15.79 21.02
N LEU A 62 11.01 14.62 20.62
CA LEU A 62 12.30 14.09 21.08
C LEU A 62 13.51 14.66 20.32
N GLY A 63 13.32 15.49 19.29
CA GLY A 63 14.44 16.07 18.53
C GLY A 63 15.19 15.03 17.69
N VAL A 64 14.48 14.06 17.10
CA VAL A 64 15.08 13.02 16.24
C VAL A 64 15.86 13.66 15.08
N GLY A 65 17.08 13.18 14.83
CA GLY A 65 17.95 13.69 13.77
C GLY A 65 17.51 13.28 12.36
N PRO A 66 18.15 13.83 11.29
CA PRO A 66 17.73 13.64 9.90
C PRO A 66 17.63 12.18 9.47
N MET A 67 18.56 11.33 9.91
CA MET A 67 18.56 9.90 9.57
C MET A 67 17.38 9.15 10.18
N GLY A 68 17.00 9.48 11.42
CA GLY A 68 15.82 8.91 12.06
C GLY A 68 14.54 9.30 11.32
N TRP A 69 14.44 10.55 10.87
CA TRP A 69 13.34 10.99 10.01
C TRP A 69 13.28 10.22 8.69
N CYS A 70 14.41 9.99 8.02
CA CYS A 70 14.43 9.19 6.79
C CYS A 70 13.87 7.78 7.02
N LEU A 71 14.28 7.10 8.10
CA LEU A 71 13.79 5.77 8.46
C LEU A 71 12.29 5.76 8.81
N LEU A 72 11.82 6.76 9.55
CA LEU A 72 10.40 6.91 9.90
C LEU A 72 9.55 7.18 8.65
N VAL A 73 9.99 8.05 7.75
CA VAL A 73 9.29 8.35 6.49
C VAL A 73 9.24 7.12 5.59
N LEU A 74 10.36 6.40 5.43
CA LEU A 74 10.41 5.19 4.61
C LEU A 74 9.49 4.08 5.15
N SER A 75 9.54 3.84 6.46
CA SER A 75 8.71 2.82 7.09
C SER A 75 7.22 3.18 7.10
N ALA A 76 6.87 4.44 7.29
CA ALA A 76 5.50 4.94 7.13
C ALA A 76 5.01 4.81 5.67
N GLY A 77 5.89 5.13 4.70
CA GLY A 77 5.62 4.93 3.28
C GLY A 77 5.35 3.48 2.91
N LEU A 78 6.02 2.53 3.56
CA LEU A 78 5.78 1.09 3.36
C LEU A 78 4.39 0.65 3.86
N VAL A 79 3.94 1.16 5.01
CA VAL A 79 2.57 0.92 5.52
C VAL A 79 1.53 1.49 4.55
N LEU A 80 1.73 2.72 4.07
CA LEU A 80 0.84 3.33 3.09
C LEU A 80 0.80 2.51 1.79
N LEU A 81 1.94 2.02 1.31
CA LEU A 81 1.99 1.16 0.13
C LEU A 81 1.18 -0.12 0.34
N ALA A 82 1.33 -0.78 1.49
CA ALA A 82 0.59 -2.00 1.81
C ALA A 82 -0.93 -1.76 1.87
N GLU A 83 -1.38 -0.67 2.51
CA GLU A 83 -2.79 -0.27 2.57
C GLU A 83 -3.38 0.05 1.19
N LEU A 84 -2.59 0.71 0.32
CA LEU A 84 -3.01 0.97 -1.06
C LEU A 84 -3.12 -0.31 -1.87
N THR A 85 -2.20 -1.26 -1.70
CA THR A 85 -2.29 -2.58 -2.34
C THR A 85 -3.51 -3.35 -1.84
N HIS A 86 -3.78 -3.34 -0.53
CA HIS A 86 -4.97 -3.94 0.05
C HIS A 86 -6.27 -3.33 -0.51
N SER A 87 -6.35 -2.00 -0.56
CA SER A 87 -7.51 -1.29 -1.13
C SER A 87 -7.70 -1.58 -2.62
N ALA A 88 -6.61 -1.74 -3.38
CA ALA A 88 -6.67 -2.10 -4.80
C ALA A 88 -7.23 -3.52 -5.01
N ILE A 89 -6.80 -4.47 -4.18
CA ILE A 89 -7.31 -5.85 -4.19
C ILE A 89 -8.79 -5.88 -3.80
N ASP A 90 -9.19 -5.12 -2.78
CA ASP A 90 -10.59 -5.03 -2.38
C ASP A 90 -11.46 -4.43 -3.48
N THR A 91 -10.98 -3.38 -4.14
CA THR A 91 -11.67 -2.73 -5.27
C THR A 91 -11.84 -3.72 -6.44
N LEU A 92 -10.81 -4.50 -6.75
CA LEU A 92 -10.88 -5.54 -7.78
C LEU A 92 -11.89 -6.63 -7.40
N ALA A 93 -11.90 -7.07 -6.15
CA ALA A 93 -12.85 -8.07 -5.66
C ALA A 93 -14.30 -7.59 -5.80
N ARG A 94 -14.59 -6.32 -5.46
CA ARG A 94 -15.92 -5.72 -5.66
C ARG A 94 -16.33 -5.64 -7.13
N ALA A 95 -15.38 -5.43 -8.04
CA ALA A 95 -15.64 -5.37 -9.48
C ALA A 95 -15.99 -6.74 -10.10
N LEU A 96 -15.58 -7.84 -9.48
CA LEU A 96 -15.82 -9.21 -9.96
C LEU A 96 -17.19 -9.78 -9.55
N GLY A 97 -17.93 -9.09 -8.67
CA GLY A 97 -19.35 -9.34 -8.43
C GLY A 97 -19.67 -10.37 -7.33
N ASP A 98 -18.85 -11.42 -7.15
CA ASP A 98 -19.04 -12.39 -6.06
C ASP A 98 -17.93 -12.26 -5.00
N PRO A 99 -18.21 -11.62 -3.84
CA PRO A 99 -17.22 -11.44 -2.78
C PRO A 99 -16.91 -12.72 -2.00
N GLU A 100 -17.68 -13.80 -2.14
CA GLU A 100 -17.48 -15.07 -1.43
C GLU A 100 -16.79 -16.15 -2.28
N GLU A 101 -16.42 -15.82 -3.52
CA GLU A 101 -15.54 -16.66 -4.34
C GLU A 101 -14.26 -17.01 -3.56
N PRO A 102 -13.94 -18.30 -3.37
CA PRO A 102 -12.82 -18.74 -2.53
C PRO A 102 -11.48 -18.09 -2.90
N GLY A 103 -11.26 -17.82 -4.18
CA GLY A 103 -10.05 -17.14 -4.67
C GLY A 103 -9.94 -15.68 -4.21
N LEU A 104 -11.06 -14.95 -4.12
CA LEU A 104 -11.08 -13.55 -3.68
C LEU A 104 -10.92 -13.43 -2.17
N VAL A 105 -11.46 -14.38 -1.41
CA VAL A 105 -11.23 -14.48 0.04
C VAL A 105 -9.73 -14.65 0.32
N ILE A 106 -9.08 -15.62 -0.33
CA ILE A 106 -7.63 -15.85 -0.17
C ILE A 106 -6.82 -14.62 -0.58
N ALA A 107 -7.18 -13.95 -1.68
CA ALA A 107 -6.48 -12.74 -2.12
C ALA A 107 -6.54 -11.61 -1.08
N ARG A 108 -7.71 -11.40 -0.45
CA ARG A 108 -7.90 -10.41 0.63
C ARG A 108 -7.14 -10.79 1.91
N GLU A 109 -7.09 -12.07 2.26
CA GLU A 109 -6.30 -12.54 3.40
C GLU A 109 -4.80 -12.31 3.20
N ILE A 110 -4.27 -12.60 2.01
CA ILE A 110 -2.86 -12.33 1.66
C ILE A 110 -2.58 -10.82 1.73
N ALA A 111 -3.49 -9.99 1.23
CA ALA A 111 -3.36 -8.54 1.28
C ALA A 111 -3.34 -8.02 2.73
N THR A 112 -4.22 -8.55 3.57
CA THR A 112 -4.28 -8.23 5.02
C THR A 112 -2.99 -8.65 5.72
N ALA A 113 -2.44 -9.83 5.39
CA ALA A 113 -1.13 -10.28 5.91
C ALA A 113 0.00 -9.32 5.49
N GLY A 114 -0.03 -8.80 4.26
CA GLY A 114 0.92 -7.78 3.79
C GLY A 114 0.89 -6.50 4.61
N VAL A 115 -0.30 -6.00 4.96
CA VAL A 115 -0.48 -4.85 5.86
C VAL A 115 0.11 -5.15 7.24
N LEU A 116 -0.16 -6.34 7.79
CA LEU A 116 0.40 -6.75 9.09
C LEU A 116 1.93 -6.71 9.10
N VAL A 117 2.58 -7.27 8.07
CA VAL A 117 4.04 -7.24 7.94
C VAL A 117 4.57 -5.80 7.86
N ALA A 118 3.93 -4.93 7.09
CA ALA A 118 4.36 -3.53 6.98
C ALA A 118 4.24 -2.79 8.32
N VAL A 119 3.17 -3.05 9.10
CA VAL A 119 2.98 -2.47 10.43
C VAL A 119 4.05 -2.96 11.41
N LEU A 120 4.44 -4.24 11.36
CA LEU A 120 5.51 -4.77 12.22
C LEU A 120 6.87 -4.14 11.91
N ILE A 121 7.17 -3.93 10.63
CA ILE A 121 8.40 -3.23 10.21
C ILE A 121 8.37 -1.78 10.72
N PHE A 122 7.25 -1.07 10.53
CA PHE A 122 7.09 0.30 11.00
C PHE A 122 7.23 0.42 12.51
N ALA A 123 6.61 -0.47 13.28
CA ALA A 123 6.74 -0.51 14.74
C ALA A 123 8.19 -0.76 15.16
N SER A 124 8.87 -1.72 14.54
CA SER A 124 10.26 -2.08 14.87
C SER A 124 11.22 -0.91 14.62
N VAL A 125 11.11 -0.26 13.46
CA VAL A 125 11.92 0.92 13.11
C VAL A 125 11.64 2.07 14.06
N SER A 126 10.35 2.36 14.33
CA SER A 126 9.95 3.46 15.20
C SER A 126 10.45 3.29 16.63
N ILE A 127 10.30 2.08 17.19
CA ILE A 127 10.81 1.75 18.53
C ILE A 127 12.32 1.92 18.57
N THR A 128 13.05 1.41 17.57
CA THR A 128 14.52 1.52 17.53
C THR A 128 14.98 2.98 17.53
N VAL A 129 14.38 3.81 16.67
CA VAL A 129 14.73 5.23 16.56
C VAL A 129 14.41 5.98 17.85
N LEU A 130 13.26 5.71 18.47
CA LEU A 130 12.83 6.37 19.70
C LEU A 130 13.65 5.93 20.91
N VAL A 131 13.96 4.63 21.04
CA VAL A 131 14.78 4.10 22.15
C VAL A 131 16.19 4.69 22.08
N ILE A 132 16.80 4.75 20.89
CA ILE A 132 18.10 5.41 20.70
C ILE A 132 18.00 6.88 21.13
N LYS A 133 17.02 7.66 20.67
CA LYS A 133 16.96 9.05 21.12
C LYS A 133 16.63 9.24 22.59
N LEU A 134 15.84 8.35 23.18
CA LEU A 134 15.49 8.44 24.59
C LEU A 134 16.69 8.21 25.50
N GLY A 135 17.54 7.21 25.24
CA GLY A 135 18.68 6.98 26.13
C GLY A 135 19.86 7.93 25.90
N GLU A 136 19.96 8.58 24.73
CA GLU A 136 20.83 9.75 24.54
C GLU A 136 20.41 10.88 25.50
N LEU A 137 19.10 11.14 25.60
CA LEU A 137 18.55 12.16 26.50
C LEU A 137 18.70 11.80 27.99
N LEU A 138 18.66 10.52 28.33
CA LEU A 138 18.84 10.03 29.70
C LEU A 138 20.31 9.82 30.09
N ALA A 139 21.26 10.09 29.18
CA ALA A 139 22.70 9.79 29.37
C ALA A 139 22.94 8.33 29.82
N TRP A 140 22.17 7.39 29.27
CA TRP A 140 22.28 5.97 29.57
C TRP A 140 23.48 5.29 28.88
N TRP A 141 24.17 6.01 28.01
CA TRP A 141 25.42 5.65 27.32
C TRP A 141 26.25 6.89 27.05
#